data_AF-A0A0C9SU31-F1
#
_entry.id   AF-A0A0C9SU31-F1
#
_cell.length_a   1.000
_cell.length_b   1.000
_cell.length_c   1.000
_cell.angle_alpha   90.00
_cell.angle_beta   90.00
_cell.angle_gamma   90.00
#
_symmetry.space_group_name_H-M   'P 1'
#
loop_
_entity.id
_entity.type
_entity.pdbx_description
1 polymer ?
#
loop_
_entity_poly.entity_id
_entity_poly.type
_entity_poly.pdbx_seq_one_letter_code
_entity_poly.pdbx_strand_id
1 'polypeptide(L)'
;MKETLELELRPNYTQNTHYLQSLCEKWLSKYKLGRRNSTQYQLPAPDSPIATFDDSEQAPAKKKKNCQPTSACTSSAYRDSSAETDALEYLSRAGYSGLSVADLARLLPPDAFEDELIVMADVRAYFHVAYKRIIDHIPLKIEHTLHQALAGKLSVTLLQSLIVDTTARGDFAERMKELASEDPAIALKRDHLQARRVRLHEYRRKLVNFSA
;
A
#
# COMPACT_ATOMS: atom_id res chain seq x y z
N MET A 1 9.91 -2.90 -16.06
CA MET A 1 8.70 -2.04 -16.02
C MET A 1 7.76 -2.26 -17.19
N LYS A 2 8.25 -2.43 -18.43
CA LYS A 2 7.39 -2.73 -19.61
C LYS A 2 6.53 -4.00 -19.42
N GLU A 3 7.14 -5.14 -19.09
CA GLU A 3 6.43 -6.40 -18.88
C GLU A 3 5.31 -6.29 -17.83
N THR A 4 5.50 -5.42 -16.83
CA THR A 4 4.54 -5.27 -15.74
C THR A 4 3.43 -4.27 -16.05
N LEU A 5 3.65 -3.38 -17.02
CA LEU A 5 2.60 -2.55 -17.62
C LEU A 5 1.77 -3.38 -18.62
N GLU A 6 2.39 -4.35 -19.30
CA GLU A 6 1.67 -5.28 -20.20
C GLU A 6 0.70 -6.18 -19.44
N LEU A 7 1.02 -6.54 -18.20
CA LEU A 7 0.11 -7.27 -17.29
C LEU A 7 -1.11 -6.43 -16.84
N GLU A 8 -1.06 -5.10 -16.90
CA GLU A 8 -2.25 -4.24 -16.64
C GLU A 8 -3.22 -4.26 -17.84
N LEU A 9 -2.74 -4.59 -19.05
CA LEU A 9 -3.54 -4.59 -20.28
C LEU A 9 -4.27 -5.92 -20.50
N ARG A 10 -3.75 -7.05 -20.01
CA ARG A 10 -4.37 -8.40 -20.12
C ARG A 10 -3.97 -9.33 -18.97
N PRO A 11 -4.92 -10.02 -18.30
CA PRO A 11 -6.37 -9.88 -18.38
C PRO A 11 -6.82 -8.59 -17.70
N ASN A 12 -7.91 -7.98 -18.18
CA ASN A 12 -8.39 -6.64 -17.79
C ASN A 12 -8.31 -6.38 -16.28
N TYR A 13 -7.22 -5.78 -15.82
CA TYR A 13 -7.16 -5.22 -14.49
C TYR A 13 -8.07 -3.99 -14.49
N THR A 14 -8.78 -3.74 -13.39
CA THR A 14 -9.67 -2.57 -13.31
C THR A 14 -8.80 -1.32 -13.45
N GLN A 15 -8.83 -0.67 -14.62
CA GLN A 15 -8.03 0.53 -14.89
C GLN A 15 -8.39 1.71 -13.97
N ASN A 16 -9.39 1.54 -13.08
CA ASN A 16 -9.80 2.48 -12.04
C ASN A 16 -10.00 3.90 -12.59
N THR A 17 -10.51 3.98 -13.81
CA THR A 17 -10.79 5.24 -14.51
C THR A 17 -11.79 6.10 -13.73
N HIS A 18 -12.84 5.47 -13.20
CA HIS A 18 -13.83 6.15 -12.36
C HIS A 18 -13.20 6.70 -11.08
N TYR A 19 -12.32 5.96 -10.42
CA TYR A 19 -11.64 6.43 -9.21
C TYR A 19 -10.70 7.59 -9.49
N LEU A 20 -9.98 7.56 -10.62
CA LEU A 20 -9.15 8.66 -11.08
C LEU A 20 -10.00 9.91 -11.35
N GLN A 21 -11.11 9.77 -12.08
CA GLN A 21 -12.04 10.87 -12.38
C GLN A 21 -12.62 11.51 -11.11
N SER A 22 -13.09 10.70 -10.16
CA SER A 22 -13.59 11.22 -8.87
C SER A 22 -12.51 11.97 -8.09
N LEU A 23 -11.25 11.55 -8.18
CA LEU A 23 -10.13 12.26 -7.56
C LEU A 23 -9.82 13.57 -8.28
N CYS A 24 -9.82 13.58 -9.62
CA CYS A 24 -9.67 14.81 -10.40
C CYS A 24 -10.72 15.84 -10.00
N GLU A 25 -12.01 15.45 -9.98
CA GLU A 25 -13.11 16.32 -9.57
C GLU A 25 -12.96 16.84 -8.13
N LYS A 26 -12.53 15.97 -7.21
CA LYS A 26 -12.28 16.33 -5.81
C LYS A 26 -11.16 17.37 -5.69
N TRP A 27 -10.04 17.16 -6.38
CA TRP A 27 -8.91 18.09 -6.34
C TRP A 27 -9.22 19.40 -7.05
N LEU A 28 -9.93 19.35 -8.18
CA LEU A 28 -10.39 20.55 -8.90
C LEU A 28 -11.30 21.40 -8.02
N SER A 29 -12.27 20.76 -7.35
CA SER A 29 -13.17 21.45 -6.40
C SER A 29 -12.39 22.09 -5.26
N LYS A 30 -11.37 21.38 -4.74
CA LYS A 30 -10.51 21.89 -3.67
C LYS A 30 -9.68 23.09 -4.13
N TYR A 31 -9.12 23.07 -5.34
CA TYR A 31 -8.33 24.18 -5.86
C TYR A 31 -9.19 25.41 -6.18
N LYS A 32 -10.37 25.21 -6.77
CA LYS A 32 -11.35 26.30 -6.97
C LYS A 32 -11.75 26.94 -5.64
N LEU A 33 -11.98 26.14 -4.59
CA LEU A 33 -12.31 26.65 -3.27
C LEU A 33 -11.13 27.43 -2.64
N GLY A 34 -9.91 26.88 -2.71
CA GLY A 34 -8.72 27.54 -2.15
C GLY A 34 -8.40 28.86 -2.83
N ARG A 35 -8.70 28.97 -4.13
CA ARG A 35 -8.51 30.21 -4.88
C ARG A 35 -9.53 31.29 -4.53
N ARG A 36 -10.80 30.91 -4.32
CA ARG A 36 -11.85 31.82 -3.82
C ARG A 36 -11.54 32.32 -2.40
N ASN A 37 -10.92 31.46 -1.59
CA ASN A 37 -10.56 31.74 -0.19
C ASN A 37 -9.04 31.86 0.00
N SER A 38 -8.40 32.75 -0.77
CA SER A 38 -6.93 32.89 -0.79
C SER A 38 -6.30 33.19 0.56
N THR A 39 -7.03 33.80 1.50
CA THR A 39 -6.53 34.17 2.83
C THR A 39 -6.24 32.97 3.73
N GLN A 40 -6.84 31.79 3.46
CA GLN A 40 -6.65 30.59 4.28
C GLN A 40 -5.39 29.79 3.88
N TYR A 41 -4.86 30.01 2.67
CA TYR A 41 -3.73 29.27 2.10
C TYR A 41 -2.48 30.14 1.89
N GLN A 42 -2.46 31.35 2.47
CA GLN A 42 -1.23 32.13 2.53
C GLN A 42 -0.21 31.37 3.38
N LEU A 43 0.88 30.95 2.75
CA LEU A 43 2.03 30.42 3.47
C LEU A 43 2.55 31.52 4.40
N PRO A 44 2.80 31.23 5.68
CA PRO A 44 3.52 32.17 6.53
C PRO A 44 4.87 32.51 5.87
N ALA A 45 5.31 33.75 6.05
CA ALA A 45 6.58 34.25 5.51
C ALA A 45 7.73 33.25 5.80
N PRO A 46 8.75 33.15 4.92
CA PRO A 46 9.76 32.09 4.93
C PRO A 46 10.65 32.01 6.19
N ASP A 47 10.42 32.85 7.20
CA ASP A 47 11.20 32.90 8.44
C ASP A 47 10.70 31.97 9.55
N SER A 48 9.70 31.11 9.29
CA SER A 48 9.23 30.11 10.26
C SER A 48 9.73 28.71 9.93
N PRO A 49 10.26 27.95 10.91
CA PRO A 49 10.79 26.61 10.67
C PRO A 49 9.70 25.68 10.14
N ILE A 50 10.01 25.03 9.02
CA ILE A 50 9.16 24.12 8.26
C ILE A 50 8.51 23.11 9.22
N ALA A 51 7.19 23.24 9.41
CA ALA A 51 6.40 22.19 10.03
C ALA A 51 6.37 20.99 9.08
N THR A 52 6.92 19.88 9.53
CA THR A 52 6.90 18.57 8.87
C THR A 52 5.47 18.22 8.44
N PHE A 53 5.30 17.94 7.15
CA PHE A 53 4.08 17.35 6.59
C PHE A 53 3.84 15.98 7.23
N ASP A 54 2.93 15.92 8.20
CA ASP A 54 2.37 14.68 8.73
C ASP A 54 1.17 14.28 7.85
N ASP A 55 1.43 13.44 6.85
CA ASP A 55 0.41 12.81 6.01
C ASP A 55 -0.08 11.53 6.70
N SER A 56 -0.70 11.70 7.87
CA SER A 56 -1.38 10.62 8.58
C SER A 56 -2.85 10.55 8.10
N GLU A 57 -3.08 9.79 7.03
CA GLU A 57 -4.41 9.28 6.66
C GLU A 57 -4.89 8.31 7.76
N GLN A 58 -5.53 8.82 8.82
CA GLN A 58 -6.23 8.00 9.81
C GLN A 58 -7.62 7.60 9.28
N ALA A 59 -7.81 6.29 9.10
CA ALA A 59 -9.10 5.65 8.89
C ALA A 59 -10.08 5.97 10.05
N PRO A 60 -11.40 6.12 9.80
CA PRO A 60 -12.34 6.47 10.85
C PRO A 60 -12.62 5.28 11.77
N ALA A 61 -12.02 5.31 12.97
CA ALA A 61 -12.39 4.42 14.06
C ALA A 61 -13.73 4.84 14.68
N LYS A 62 -14.68 3.90 14.68
CA LYS A 62 -16.03 3.99 15.25
C LYS A 62 -15.99 4.37 16.73
N LYS A 63 -16.60 5.50 17.12
CA LYS A 63 -17.12 5.74 18.48
C LYS A 63 -18.63 5.96 18.43
N LYS A 64 -19.38 4.94 18.86
CA LYS A 64 -20.82 5.02 19.15
C LYS A 64 -21.04 5.94 20.36
N LYS A 65 -21.73 7.07 20.16
CA LYS A 65 -22.56 7.71 21.19
C LYS A 65 -23.88 8.15 20.56
N ASN A 66 -24.91 7.43 21.00
CA ASN A 66 -26.37 7.63 20.97
C ASN A 66 -26.96 8.81 20.17
N CYS A 67 -27.87 8.48 19.24
CA CYS A 67 -28.65 9.42 18.43
C CYS A 67 -29.95 9.84 19.14
N GLN A 68 -30.27 11.13 19.06
CA GLN A 68 -31.64 11.62 18.86
C GLN A 68 -31.67 12.41 17.54
N PRO A 69 -32.82 12.45 16.83
CA PRO A 69 -32.89 12.93 15.46
C PRO A 69 -33.14 14.43 15.46
N THR A 70 -32.09 15.23 15.22
CA THR A 70 -32.25 16.64 14.85
C THR A 70 -31.48 16.92 13.58
N SER A 71 -32.25 17.12 12.51
CA SER A 71 -31.88 17.79 11.27
C SER A 71 -31.09 19.08 11.56
N ALA A 72 -29.82 19.14 11.12
CA ALA A 72 -28.99 20.36 11.00
C ALA A 72 -27.50 19.98 10.74
N CYS A 73 -26.65 20.67 9.99
CA CYS A 73 -26.73 21.85 9.14
C CYS A 73 -25.42 21.96 8.34
N THR A 74 -25.54 22.29 7.06
CA THR A 74 -24.52 22.83 6.17
C THR A 74 -23.94 24.12 6.78
N SER A 75 -22.66 24.17 7.11
CA SER A 75 -22.02 25.35 7.70
C SER A 75 -20.86 25.88 6.85
N SER A 76 -21.25 26.62 5.81
CA SER A 76 -20.43 27.64 5.16
C SER A 76 -21.38 28.82 4.89
N ALA A 77 -21.26 29.86 5.71
CA ALA A 77 -21.82 31.21 5.52
C ALA A 77 -23.30 31.32 5.04
N TYR A 78 -24.24 31.24 5.98
CA TYR A 78 -25.58 31.82 5.81
C TYR A 78 -25.47 33.36 5.85
N ARG A 79 -25.14 34.00 4.72
CA ARG A 79 -25.42 35.44 4.51
C ARG A 79 -26.00 35.80 3.13
N ASP A 80 -25.99 34.92 2.13
CA ASP A 80 -26.29 35.37 0.75
C ASP A 80 -27.58 34.81 0.11
N SER A 81 -28.37 34.00 0.83
CA SER A 81 -29.64 33.48 0.27
C SER A 81 -30.62 34.59 -0.13
N SER A 82 -30.55 35.77 0.48
CA SER A 82 -31.36 36.94 0.10
C SER A 82 -30.82 37.62 -1.15
N ALA A 83 -29.50 37.74 -1.30
CA ALA A 83 -28.89 38.43 -2.42
C ALA A 83 -29.05 37.65 -3.73
N GLU A 84 -28.94 36.32 -3.67
CA GLU A 84 -29.16 35.44 -4.81
C GLU A 84 -30.63 35.45 -5.27
N THR A 85 -31.59 35.47 -4.34
CA THR A 85 -33.02 35.57 -4.67
C THR A 85 -33.39 36.93 -5.24
N ASP A 86 -32.83 38.01 -4.69
CA ASP A 86 -33.04 39.37 -5.20
C ASP A 86 -32.47 39.51 -6.62
N ALA A 87 -31.27 38.96 -6.86
CA ALA A 87 -30.65 38.96 -8.19
C ALA A 87 -31.48 38.18 -9.23
N LEU A 88 -32.04 37.01 -8.86
CA LEU A 88 -32.94 36.24 -9.73
C LEU A 88 -34.24 37.02 -10.03
N GLU A 89 -34.78 37.75 -9.05
CA GLU A 89 -35.95 38.60 -9.26
C GLU A 89 -35.64 39.72 -10.27
N TYR A 90 -34.52 40.43 -10.14
CA TYR A 90 -34.13 41.47 -11.09
C TYR A 90 -33.87 40.92 -12.50
N LEU A 91 -33.24 39.74 -12.62
CA LEU A 91 -33.02 39.08 -13.91
C LEU A 91 -34.34 38.64 -14.56
N SER A 92 -35.30 38.15 -13.76
CA SER A 92 -36.64 37.82 -14.24
C SER A 92 -37.37 39.06 -14.76
N ARG A 93 -37.25 40.20 -14.08
CA ARG A 93 -37.80 41.50 -14.52
C ARG A 93 -37.11 42.03 -15.79
N ALA A 94 -35.84 41.69 -16.01
CA ALA A 94 -35.10 42.00 -17.24
C ALA A 94 -35.44 41.07 -18.43
N GLY A 95 -36.36 40.11 -18.25
CA GLY A 95 -36.84 39.21 -19.30
C GLY A 95 -36.15 37.85 -19.36
N TYR A 96 -35.24 37.54 -18.43
CA TYR A 96 -34.60 36.23 -18.32
C TYR A 96 -35.38 35.35 -17.33
N SER A 97 -36.46 34.73 -17.82
CA SER A 97 -37.30 33.81 -17.02
C SER A 97 -36.74 32.38 -17.01
N GLY A 98 -36.80 31.71 -15.86
CA GLY A 98 -36.47 30.28 -15.73
C GLY A 98 -35.04 29.96 -15.25
N LEU A 99 -34.29 30.95 -14.77
CA LEU A 99 -32.95 30.76 -14.22
C LEU A 99 -33.01 30.19 -12.80
N SER A 100 -32.16 29.19 -12.52
CA SER A 100 -31.96 28.65 -11.18
C SER A 100 -30.74 29.30 -10.50
N VAL A 101 -30.62 29.17 -9.18
CA VAL A 101 -29.42 29.64 -8.44
C VAL A 101 -28.14 29.03 -9.00
N ALA A 102 -28.20 27.79 -9.50
CA ALA A 102 -27.05 27.11 -10.11
C ALA A 102 -26.60 27.77 -11.43
N ASP A 103 -27.51 28.44 -12.15
CA ASP A 103 -27.19 29.14 -13.39
C ASP A 103 -26.50 30.49 -13.15
N LEU A 104 -26.65 31.08 -11.96
CA LEU A 104 -25.90 32.29 -11.58
C LEU A 104 -24.39 32.05 -11.58
N ALA A 105 -23.95 30.82 -11.29
CA ALA A 105 -22.55 30.45 -11.35
C ALA A 105 -21.96 30.54 -12.78
N ARG A 106 -22.80 30.48 -13.82
CA ARG A 106 -22.38 30.64 -15.23
C ARG A 106 -22.20 32.10 -15.64
N LEU A 107 -22.71 33.05 -14.85
CA LEU A 107 -22.58 34.49 -15.09
C LEU A 107 -21.21 35.03 -14.63
N LEU A 108 -20.48 34.27 -13.81
CA LEU A 108 -19.10 34.64 -13.47
C LEU A 108 -18.21 34.43 -14.70
N PRO A 109 -17.33 35.40 -15.03
CA PRO A 109 -16.31 35.21 -16.04
C PRO A 109 -15.53 33.93 -15.76
N PRO A 110 -15.19 33.14 -16.80
CA PRO A 110 -14.32 31.98 -16.61
C PRO A 110 -13.01 32.45 -15.97
N ASP A 111 -12.57 31.70 -14.97
CA ASP A 111 -11.33 32.01 -14.28
C ASP A 111 -10.16 31.92 -15.27
N ALA A 112 -9.27 32.91 -15.25
CA ALA A 112 -8.12 32.99 -16.15
C ALA A 112 -7.16 31.80 -16.01
N PHE A 113 -7.21 31.05 -14.90
CA PHE A 113 -6.42 29.80 -14.76
C PHE A 113 -7.24 28.51 -14.64
N GLU A 114 -8.43 28.46 -15.24
CA GLU A 114 -9.28 27.26 -15.19
C GLU A 114 -8.55 26.02 -15.76
N ASP A 115 -7.85 26.17 -16.88
CA ASP A 115 -7.10 25.08 -17.52
C ASP A 115 -5.94 24.60 -16.65
N GLU A 116 -5.19 25.51 -16.02
CA GLU A 116 -4.10 25.17 -15.12
C GLU A 116 -4.62 24.47 -13.86
N LEU A 117 -5.78 24.88 -13.33
CA LEU A 117 -6.41 24.21 -12.19
C LEU A 117 -6.81 22.77 -12.53
N ILE A 118 -7.28 22.53 -13.75
CA ILE A 118 -7.58 21.18 -14.26
C ILE A 118 -6.29 20.35 -14.33
N VAL A 119 -5.23 20.88 -14.94
CA VAL A 119 -3.93 20.19 -15.03
C VAL A 119 -3.37 19.87 -13.64
N MET A 120 -3.43 20.83 -12.70
CA MET A 120 -3.00 20.60 -11.32
C MET A 120 -3.79 19.46 -10.65
N ALA A 121 -5.11 19.43 -10.86
CA ALA A 121 -5.99 18.39 -10.32
C ALA A 121 -5.68 17.02 -10.92
N ASP A 122 -5.48 16.96 -12.24
CA ASP A 122 -5.14 15.74 -12.96
C ASP A 122 -3.80 15.17 -12.53
N VAL A 123 -2.77 16.01 -12.44
CA VAL A 123 -1.45 15.59 -11.96
C VAL A 123 -1.55 15.05 -10.52
N ARG A 124 -2.25 15.76 -9.64
CA ARG A 124 -2.42 15.34 -8.25
C ARG A 124 -3.18 14.02 -8.14
N ALA A 125 -4.24 13.85 -8.92
CA ALA A 125 -5.04 12.64 -8.96
C ALA A 125 -4.23 11.45 -9.52
N TYR A 126 -3.48 11.68 -10.60
CA TYR A 126 -2.60 10.68 -11.20
C TYR A 126 -1.58 10.14 -10.19
N PHE A 127 -0.85 11.03 -9.51
CA PHE A 127 0.11 10.60 -8.49
C PHE A 127 -0.57 9.87 -7.34
N HIS A 128 -1.76 10.31 -6.92
CA HIS A 128 -2.52 9.67 -5.85
C HIS A 128 -2.93 8.23 -6.20
N VAL A 129 -3.29 7.96 -7.45
CA VAL A 129 -3.58 6.59 -7.90
C VAL A 129 -2.28 5.81 -8.12
N ALA A 130 -1.26 6.44 -8.70
CA ALA A 130 0.00 5.79 -9.03
C ALA A 130 0.75 5.27 -7.79
N TYR A 131 0.84 6.05 -6.71
CA TYR A 131 1.54 5.57 -5.51
C TYR A 131 0.84 4.35 -4.90
N LYS A 132 -0.50 4.30 -4.91
CA LYS A 132 -1.27 3.14 -4.43
C LYS A 132 -0.96 1.89 -5.26
N ARG A 133 -0.84 2.04 -6.58
CA ARG A 133 -0.41 0.93 -7.44
C ARG A 133 1.01 0.49 -7.11
N ILE A 134 1.93 1.43 -6.90
CA ILE A 134 3.33 1.13 -6.61
C ILE A 134 3.46 0.31 -5.31
N ILE A 135 2.76 0.70 -4.24
CA ILE A 135 2.80 -0.02 -2.96
C ILE A 135 2.21 -1.43 -3.04
N ASP A 136 1.31 -1.70 -3.98
CA ASP A 136 0.75 -3.05 -4.18
C ASP A 136 1.64 -3.89 -5.12
N HIS A 137 2.09 -3.31 -6.23
CA HIS A 137 2.80 -4.05 -7.29
C HIS A 137 4.26 -4.35 -6.94
N ILE A 138 4.94 -3.50 -6.16
CA ILE A 138 6.33 -3.76 -5.79
C ILE A 138 6.43 -4.99 -4.88
N PRO A 139 5.71 -5.07 -3.75
CA PRO A 139 5.77 -6.24 -2.89
C PRO A 139 5.33 -7.52 -3.61
N LEU A 140 4.25 -7.46 -4.39
CA LEU A 140 3.76 -8.62 -5.14
C LEU A 140 4.80 -9.16 -6.15
N LYS A 141 5.50 -8.26 -6.85
CA LYS A 141 6.59 -8.68 -7.75
C LYS A 141 7.75 -9.28 -6.99
N ILE A 142 8.17 -8.68 -5.88
CA ILE A 142 9.28 -9.22 -5.06
C ILE A 142 8.91 -10.61 -4.57
N GLU A 143 7.69 -10.80 -4.06
CA GLU A 143 7.24 -12.10 -3.59
C GLU A 143 7.27 -13.16 -4.70
N HIS A 144 6.69 -12.86 -5.87
CA HIS A 144 6.62 -13.82 -6.97
C HIS A 144 8.01 -14.10 -7.58
N THR A 145 8.78 -13.04 -7.87
CA THR A 145 10.06 -13.16 -8.59
C THR A 145 11.22 -13.62 -7.72
N LEU A 146 11.23 -13.28 -6.44
CA LEU A 146 12.28 -13.68 -5.51
C LEU A 146 11.81 -14.86 -4.66
N HIS A 147 10.78 -14.68 -3.83
CA HIS A 147 10.45 -15.69 -2.81
C HIS A 147 9.91 -16.98 -3.44
N GLN A 148 8.86 -16.90 -4.26
CA GLN A 148 8.23 -18.08 -4.86
C GLN A 148 9.16 -18.75 -5.88
N ALA A 149 9.83 -17.95 -6.72
CA ALA A 149 10.80 -18.49 -7.69
C ALA A 149 12.02 -19.14 -7.01
N LEU A 150 12.52 -18.56 -5.91
CA LEU A 150 13.60 -19.16 -5.13
C LEU A 150 13.12 -20.44 -4.48
N ALA A 151 11.97 -20.43 -3.79
CA ALA A 151 11.44 -21.62 -3.12
C ALA A 151 11.26 -22.81 -4.08
N GLY A 152 10.77 -22.54 -5.30
CA GLY A 152 10.63 -23.57 -6.33
C GLY A 152 11.96 -24.08 -6.91
N LYS A 153 12.99 -23.24 -6.98
CA LYS A 153 14.30 -23.59 -7.58
C LYS A 153 15.32 -24.10 -6.56
N LEU A 154 15.23 -23.69 -5.30
CA LEU A 154 16.26 -23.90 -4.29
C LEU A 154 16.56 -25.38 -4.07
N SER A 155 15.52 -26.21 -3.88
CA SER A 155 15.69 -27.65 -3.64
C SER A 155 16.37 -28.35 -4.82
N VAL A 156 15.93 -28.04 -6.04
CA VAL A 156 16.48 -28.62 -7.28
C VAL A 156 17.93 -28.18 -7.47
N THR A 157 18.21 -26.88 -7.38
CA THR A 157 19.57 -26.35 -7.56
C THR A 157 20.53 -26.83 -6.48
N LEU A 158 20.11 -26.92 -5.21
CA LEU A 158 20.95 -27.47 -4.15
C LEU A 158 21.30 -28.93 -4.42
N LEU A 159 20.33 -29.79 -4.71
CA LEU A 159 20.60 -31.19 -5.01
C LEU A 159 21.47 -31.35 -6.26
N GLN A 160 21.23 -30.56 -7.30
CA GLN A 160 22.04 -30.60 -8.52
C GLN A 160 23.49 -30.17 -8.24
N SER A 161 23.69 -29.07 -7.49
CA SER A 161 25.04 -28.61 -7.11
C SER A 161 25.79 -29.56 -6.19
N LEU A 162 25.07 -30.27 -5.31
CA LEU A 162 25.65 -31.19 -4.33
C LEU A 162 25.92 -32.57 -4.89
N ILE A 163 25.13 -33.03 -5.88
CA ILE A 163 25.18 -34.40 -6.40
C ILE A 163 25.73 -34.47 -7.83
N VAL A 164 25.30 -33.58 -8.73
CA VAL A 164 25.65 -33.65 -10.15
C VAL A 164 27.02 -33.04 -10.42
N ASP A 165 27.31 -31.86 -9.87
CA ASP A 165 28.61 -31.21 -10.07
C ASP A 165 29.76 -31.96 -9.37
N THR A 166 29.44 -32.70 -8.30
CA THR A 166 30.39 -33.51 -7.53
C THR A 166 30.66 -34.86 -8.19
N THR A 167 29.65 -35.48 -8.83
CA THR A 167 29.85 -36.69 -9.64
C THR A 167 30.61 -36.40 -10.93
N ALA A 168 30.43 -35.23 -11.54
CA ALA A 168 31.15 -34.83 -12.74
C ALA A 168 32.67 -34.58 -12.51
N ARG A 169 33.07 -34.22 -11.29
CA ARG A 169 34.49 -33.96 -10.93
C ARG A 169 35.29 -35.20 -10.52
N GLY A 170 34.67 -36.37 -10.39
CA GLY A 170 35.35 -37.61 -9.99
C GLY A 170 35.55 -37.79 -8.47
N ASP A 171 35.50 -36.71 -7.68
CA ASP A 171 35.79 -36.72 -6.23
C ASP A 171 34.52 -36.79 -5.34
N PHE A 172 33.43 -37.36 -5.85
CA PHE A 172 32.13 -37.39 -5.16
C PHE A 172 32.20 -37.99 -3.75
N ALA A 173 32.90 -39.12 -3.61
CA ALA A 173 32.93 -39.89 -2.37
C ALA A 173 33.66 -39.14 -1.23
N GLU A 174 34.77 -38.47 -1.54
CA GLU A 174 35.55 -37.73 -0.54
C GLU A 174 34.80 -36.49 -0.05
N ARG A 175 34.20 -35.73 -0.97
CA ARG A 175 33.45 -34.52 -0.63
C ARG A 175 32.14 -34.83 0.08
N MET A 176 31.48 -35.93 -0.27
CA MET A 176 30.29 -36.41 0.46
C MET A 176 30.66 -36.85 1.88
N LYS A 177 31.80 -37.52 2.06
CA LYS A 177 32.33 -37.89 3.38
C LYS A 177 32.65 -36.67 4.22
N GLU A 178 33.20 -35.61 3.63
CA GLU A 178 33.45 -34.34 4.31
C GLU A 178 32.14 -33.64 4.71
N LEU A 179 31.18 -33.50 3.78
CA LEU A 179 29.88 -32.87 4.06
C LEU A 179 29.06 -33.62 5.11
N ALA A 180 29.17 -34.94 5.14
CA ALA A 180 28.52 -35.80 6.12
C ALA A 180 29.34 -36.00 7.41
N SER A 181 30.54 -35.40 7.51
CA SER A 181 31.37 -35.55 8.70
C SER A 181 30.72 -34.86 9.91
N GLU A 182 30.68 -35.56 11.04
CA GLU A 182 30.12 -35.03 12.28
C GLU A 182 31.05 -33.97 12.88
N ASP A 183 30.46 -32.94 13.49
CA ASP A 183 31.20 -32.03 14.37
C ASP A 183 31.86 -32.83 15.52
N PRO A 184 33.15 -32.64 15.81
CA PRO A 184 33.84 -33.34 16.90
C PRO A 184 33.11 -33.27 18.26
N ALA A 185 32.43 -32.15 18.56
CA ALA A 185 31.66 -32.04 19.80
C ALA A 185 30.46 -33.02 19.84
N ILE A 186 29.80 -33.21 18.70
CA ILE A 186 28.68 -34.15 18.55
C ILE A 186 29.22 -35.60 18.61
N ALA A 187 30.35 -35.88 17.97
CA ALA A 187 30.97 -37.20 17.99
C ALA A 187 31.34 -37.66 19.42
N LEU A 188 31.97 -36.79 20.22
CA LEU A 188 32.29 -37.07 21.61
C LEU A 188 31.05 -37.32 22.46
N LYS A 189 29.99 -36.53 22.24
CA LYS A 189 28.71 -36.71 22.93
C LYS A 189 28.04 -38.03 22.53
N ARG A 190 28.08 -38.40 21.26
CA ARG A 190 27.59 -39.68 20.73
C ARG A 190 28.30 -40.84 21.43
N ASP A 191 29.63 -40.80 21.50
CA ASP A 191 30.43 -41.85 22.13
C ASP A 191 30.17 -41.95 23.64
N HIS A 192 30.06 -40.82 24.34
CA HIS A 192 29.72 -40.81 25.76
C HIS A 192 28.34 -41.44 26.04
N LEU A 193 27.33 -41.05 25.25
CA LEU A 193 25.98 -41.61 25.36
C LEU A 193 25.95 -43.09 25.00
N GLN A 194 26.68 -43.50 23.97
CA GLN A 194 26.84 -44.91 23.58
C GLN A 194 27.44 -45.73 24.74
N ALA A 195 28.52 -45.25 25.35
CA ALA A 195 29.16 -45.90 26.50
C ALA A 195 28.24 -45.97 27.72
N ARG A 196 27.46 -44.91 27.98
CA ARG A 196 26.44 -44.92 29.04
C ARG A 196 25.34 -45.93 28.74
N ARG A 197 24.86 -46.01 27.49
CA ARG A 197 23.83 -46.96 27.05
C ARG A 197 24.30 -48.40 27.25
N VAL A 198 25.53 -48.71 26.83
CA VAL A 198 26.13 -50.05 27.00
C VAL A 198 26.21 -50.42 28.48
N ARG A 199 26.71 -49.52 29.33
CA ARG A 199 26.77 -49.74 30.79
C ARG A 199 25.39 -50.00 31.40
N LEU A 200 24.38 -49.21 31.02
CA LEU A 200 23.02 -49.41 31.52
C LEU A 200 22.41 -50.74 31.06
N HIS A 201 22.67 -51.18 29.81
CA HIS A 201 22.23 -52.49 29.34
C HIS A 201 22.95 -53.64 30.06
N GLU A 202 24.21 -53.47 30.40
CA GLU A 202 24.95 -54.45 31.20
C GLU A 202 24.37 -54.55 32.61
N TYR A 203 24.11 -53.43 33.27
CA TYR A 203 23.45 -53.40 34.57
C TYR A 203 22.07 -54.04 34.53
N ARG A 204 21.29 -53.77 33.48
CA ARG A 204 20.00 -54.42 33.27
C ARG A 204 20.15 -55.94 33.15
N ARG A 205 21.10 -56.43 32.34
CA ARG A 205 21.35 -57.88 32.20
C ARG A 205 21.73 -58.52 33.53
N LYS A 206 22.61 -57.87 34.29
CA LYS A 206 23.01 -58.33 35.63
C LYS A 206 21.80 -58.40 36.55
N LEU A 207 20.98 -57.35 36.61
CA LEU A 207 19.76 -57.34 37.45
C LEU A 207 18.77 -58.45 37.08
N VAL A 208 18.55 -58.70 35.78
CA VAL A 208 17.68 -59.80 35.33
C VAL A 208 18.24 -61.16 35.76
N ASN A 209 19.56 -61.36 35.66
CA ASN A 209 20.22 -62.59 36.10
C ASN A 209 20.19 -62.77 37.64
N PHE A 210 20.09 -61.69 38.41
CA PHE A 210 19.93 -61.75 39.88
C PHE A 210 18.49 -62.01 40.31
N SER A 211 17.50 -61.74 39.44
CA SER A 211 16.07 -61.94 39.74
C SER A 211 15.50 -63.29 39.31
N ALA A 212 16.32 -64.14 38.68
CA ALA A 212 16.00 -65.52 38.32
C ALA A 212 16.65 -66.48 39.33
#